data_AF-A0A6A6T5U6-F1
#
_entry.id   AF-A0A6A6T5U6-F1
#
_cell.length_a   1.000
_cell.length_b   1.000
_cell.length_c   1.000
_cell.angle_alpha   90.00
_cell.angle_beta   90.00
_cell.angle_gamma   90.00
#
_symmetry.space_group_name_H-M   'P 1'
#
loop_
_entity.id
_entity.type
_entity.pdbx_description
1 polymer ?
#
loop_
_entity_poly.entity_id
_entity_poly.type
_entity_poly.pdbx_seq_one_letter_code
_entity_poly.pdbx_strand_id
1 'polypeptide(L)'
;MSLYDDPVQRQILQEWQRYRFSCSANGTPDMSYSQWLDWRSSPSDTVGTAPPPQVKISTPTRVDSLEPEQGNETIRETRTRPNLRVAEHCRHFIHPGNEAINTIICCTCQIKYVLKELKSLSNVWDKNGGPNAPYEQRHNYRYQNISQAWHAQKLRLTKNVRQLEDAAELERAWDIENQGVLSLQEELEVQRSEIALDRARKETPFLHLLDTDYAPKPPQSGRSEEKRKSVSWGETVLESPQRHRYDFKRGHGGYKPGRWAPQDGEDYLDTSFYKVDGFGTPERERQLDEHWNIDNPIQNTLAQCDTIYPDNPKVLEKTGQPGYYLRLRRLLEHVDESVTGCILFLVVLVTLLIWLIKKMCI
;
A
#
# COMPACT_ATOMS: atom_id res chain seq x y z
N MET A 1 1.96 -53.22 5.30
CA MET A 1 0.90 -52.26 4.90
C MET A 1 1.56 -50.90 4.73
N SER A 2 1.55 -50.37 3.51
CA SER A 2 2.13 -49.07 3.19
C SER A 2 1.37 -47.97 3.92
N LEU A 3 2.07 -47.11 4.66
CA LEU A 3 1.53 -45.91 5.34
C LEU A 3 0.99 -44.84 4.35
N TYR A 4 0.95 -45.13 3.05
CA TYR A 4 0.52 -44.22 1.99
C TYR A 4 -0.75 -44.66 1.24
N ASP A 5 -1.43 -45.70 1.70
CA ASP A 5 -2.68 -46.19 1.12
C ASP A 5 -3.92 -45.78 1.92
N ASP A 6 -3.91 -44.55 2.45
CA ASP A 6 -5.13 -43.96 3.00
C ASP A 6 -5.98 -43.38 1.83
N PRO A 7 -7.15 -43.97 1.54
CA PRO A 7 -8.03 -43.47 0.48
C PRO A 7 -8.46 -42.03 0.71
N VAL A 8 -8.49 -41.56 1.96
CA VAL A 8 -8.79 -40.17 2.32
C VAL A 8 -7.65 -39.25 1.89
N GLN A 9 -6.38 -39.62 2.11
CA GLN A 9 -5.25 -38.81 1.64
C GLN A 9 -5.14 -38.75 0.12
N ARG A 10 -5.49 -39.82 -0.60
CA ARG A 10 -5.56 -39.80 -2.07
C ARG A 10 -6.66 -38.88 -2.58
N GLN A 11 -7.84 -38.90 -1.94
CA GLN A 11 -8.93 -38.00 -2.29
C GLN A 11 -8.55 -36.53 -2.04
N ILE A 12 -7.89 -36.23 -0.92
CA ILE A 12 -7.38 -34.90 -0.58
C ILE A 12 -6.35 -34.41 -1.61
N LEU A 13 -5.41 -35.27 -2.03
CA LEU A 13 -4.43 -34.94 -3.05
C LEU A 13 -5.07 -34.73 -4.43
N GLN A 14 -6.09 -35.50 -4.78
CA GLN A 14 -6.84 -35.34 -6.03
C GLN A 14 -7.66 -34.04 -6.07
N GLU A 15 -8.29 -33.65 -4.96
CA GLU A 15 -9.01 -32.37 -4.86
C GLU A 15 -8.07 -31.18 -4.91
N TRP A 16 -6.92 -31.25 -4.24
CA TRP A 16 -5.89 -30.21 -4.30
C TRP A 16 -5.30 -30.06 -5.72
N GLN A 17 -5.05 -31.18 -6.41
CA GLN A 17 -4.58 -31.16 -7.79
C GLN A 17 -5.64 -30.61 -8.76
N ARG A 18 -6.93 -30.95 -8.60
CA ARG A 18 -8.02 -30.33 -9.38
C ARG A 18 -8.06 -28.81 -9.20
N TYR A 19 -7.89 -28.32 -7.97
CA TYR A 19 -7.97 -26.90 -7.65
C TYR A 19 -6.78 -26.09 -8.19
N ARG A 20 -5.57 -26.67 -8.17
CA ARG A 20 -4.36 -26.05 -8.71
C ARG A 20 -4.45 -25.76 -10.21
N PHE A 21 -5.18 -26.58 -10.96
CA PHE A 21 -5.36 -26.43 -12.40
C PHE A 21 -6.67 -25.71 -12.80
N SER A 22 -7.55 -25.39 -11.84
CA SER A 22 -8.81 -24.66 -12.11
C SER A 22 -8.70 -23.14 -11.93
N CYS A 23 -7.57 -22.62 -11.45
CA CYS A 23 -7.31 -21.18 -11.44
C CYS A 23 -6.95 -20.69 -12.85
N SER A 24 -7.97 -20.46 -13.68
CA SER A 24 -7.88 -19.58 -14.84
C SER A 24 -7.60 -18.14 -14.37
N ALA A 25 -6.83 -17.39 -15.17
CA ALA A 25 -6.30 -16.06 -14.86
C ALA A 25 -7.33 -15.01 -14.42
N ASN A 26 -8.64 -15.25 -14.60
CA ASN A 26 -9.69 -14.25 -14.42
C ASN A 26 -10.83 -14.64 -13.45
N GLY A 27 -10.66 -15.60 -12.55
CA GLY A 27 -11.72 -15.99 -11.60
C GLY A 27 -11.34 -15.81 -10.14
N THR A 28 -12.07 -14.96 -9.40
CA THR A 28 -12.07 -14.95 -7.94
C THR A 28 -12.36 -16.34 -7.38
N PRO A 29 -11.59 -16.86 -6.41
CA PRO A 29 -11.85 -18.18 -5.84
C PRO A 29 -13.15 -18.15 -5.02
N ASP A 30 -14.12 -18.95 -5.46
CA ASP A 30 -15.38 -19.19 -4.77
C ASP A 30 -15.18 -20.24 -3.68
N MET A 31 -14.50 -19.84 -2.60
CA MET A 31 -14.49 -20.63 -1.37
C MET A 31 -14.73 -19.70 -0.19
N SER A 32 -15.88 -19.86 0.46
CA SER A 32 -16.24 -19.09 1.64
C SER A 32 -15.23 -19.34 2.77
N TYR A 33 -14.77 -18.26 3.40
CA TYR A 33 -13.76 -18.22 4.46
C TYR A 33 -14.05 -19.18 5.64
N SER A 34 -15.32 -19.55 5.84
CA SER A 34 -15.76 -20.53 6.84
C SER A 34 -15.23 -21.95 6.58
N GLN A 35 -15.18 -22.42 5.32
CA GLN A 35 -14.66 -23.75 5.00
C GLN A 35 -13.15 -23.87 5.23
N TRP A 36 -12.41 -22.76 5.09
CA TRP A 36 -10.98 -22.72 5.42
C TRP A 36 -10.72 -22.75 6.94
N LEU A 37 -11.66 -22.27 7.77
CA LEU A 37 -11.56 -22.31 9.23
C LEU A 37 -11.93 -23.67 9.82
N ASP A 38 -12.89 -24.39 9.23
CA ASP A 38 -13.23 -25.77 9.63
C ASP A 38 -12.05 -26.73 9.40
N TRP A 39 -11.28 -26.53 8.32
CA TRP A 39 -10.03 -27.25 8.02
C TRP A 39 -8.98 -27.20 9.14
N ARG A 40 -8.94 -26.11 9.93
CA ARG A 40 -7.99 -25.94 11.06
C ARG A 40 -8.57 -26.33 12.42
N SER A 41 -9.88 -26.48 12.53
CA SER A 41 -10.58 -26.55 13.82
C SER A 41 -11.03 -27.97 14.20
N SER A 42 -10.44 -29.01 13.61
CA SER A 42 -10.61 -30.39 14.08
C SER A 42 -9.50 -30.75 15.07
N PRO A 43 -9.71 -30.67 16.39
CA PRO A 43 -8.87 -31.35 17.35
C PRO A 43 -9.24 -32.85 17.37
N SER A 44 -8.22 -33.69 17.26
CA SER A 44 -8.22 -34.95 18.00
C SER A 44 -8.26 -34.58 19.49
N ASP A 45 -9.27 -35.10 20.18
CA ASP A 45 -9.46 -35.07 21.63
C ASP A 45 -9.76 -33.71 22.29
N THR A 46 -11.01 -33.52 22.71
CA THR A 46 -11.37 -32.54 23.75
C THR A 46 -12.26 -33.14 24.83
N VAL A 47 -11.68 -33.24 26.02
CA VAL A 47 -12.37 -33.29 27.32
C VAL A 47 -13.05 -31.94 27.56
N GLY A 48 -14.29 -31.98 28.06
CA GLY A 48 -15.22 -30.87 28.11
C GLY A 48 -14.75 -29.63 28.88
N THR A 49 -15.15 -28.45 28.39
CA THR A 49 -15.08 -27.20 29.13
C THR A 49 -16.36 -26.39 28.87
N ALA A 50 -16.91 -25.83 29.96
CA ALA A 50 -18.22 -25.18 30.04
C ALA A 50 -18.30 -23.85 29.24
N PRO A 51 -19.51 -23.43 28.81
CA PRO A 51 -19.70 -22.22 28.01
C PRO A 51 -19.52 -20.92 28.82
N PRO A 52 -19.09 -19.82 28.17
CA PRO A 52 -18.88 -18.52 28.80
C PRO A 52 -20.19 -17.76 29.11
N PRO A 53 -20.17 -16.82 30.08
CA PRO A 53 -21.36 -16.13 30.56
C PRO A 53 -21.90 -15.12 29.54
N GLN A 54 -23.23 -15.12 29.37
CA GLN A 54 -23.94 -14.18 28.50
C GLN A 54 -24.07 -12.80 29.17
N VAL A 55 -23.58 -11.77 28.51
CA VAL A 55 -23.78 -10.36 28.87
C VAL A 55 -25.18 -9.94 28.44
N LYS A 56 -26.05 -9.62 29.41
CA LYS A 56 -27.40 -9.10 29.18
C LYS A 56 -27.32 -7.60 28.89
N ILE A 57 -27.68 -7.21 27.67
CA ILE A 57 -27.87 -5.80 27.29
C ILE A 57 -29.28 -5.39 27.73
N SER A 58 -29.37 -4.41 28.63
CA SER A 58 -30.62 -3.89 29.18
C SER A 58 -31.26 -2.90 28.19
N THR A 59 -32.52 -3.14 27.83
CA THR A 59 -33.38 -2.19 27.11
C THR A 59 -33.86 -1.08 28.05
N PRO A 60 -33.90 0.20 27.63
CA PRO A 60 -34.38 1.27 28.48
C PRO A 60 -35.91 1.32 28.52
N THR A 61 -36.43 1.39 29.75
CA THR A 61 -37.84 1.54 30.11
C THR A 61 -38.37 2.92 29.68
N ARG A 62 -39.51 2.90 28.98
CA ARG A 62 -40.28 4.08 28.57
C ARG A 62 -41.02 4.65 29.78
N VAL A 63 -40.74 5.91 30.11
CA VAL A 63 -41.49 6.70 31.10
C VAL A 63 -42.25 7.77 30.34
N ASP A 64 -43.57 7.64 30.28
CA ASP A 64 -44.48 8.68 29.82
C ASP A 64 -44.80 9.60 31.01
N SER A 65 -44.56 10.92 30.88
CA SER A 65 -45.29 11.98 31.59
C SER A 65 -45.00 13.35 30.97
N LEU A 66 -46.09 14.06 30.69
CA LEU A 66 -46.22 15.34 30.00
C LEU A 66 -46.13 16.51 30.99
N GLU A 67 -45.40 17.57 30.65
CA GLU A 67 -45.77 18.96 30.96
C GLU A 67 -45.39 19.89 29.78
N PRO A 68 -46.23 20.86 29.40
CA PRO A 68 -45.96 21.78 28.29
C PRO A 68 -45.32 23.08 28.79
N GLU A 69 -43.98 23.16 28.77
CA GLU A 69 -43.29 24.43 28.95
C GLU A 69 -43.16 25.17 27.61
N GLN A 70 -43.90 26.26 27.49
CA GLN A 70 -43.67 27.32 26.50
C GLN A 70 -42.45 28.15 26.95
N GLY A 71 -41.28 27.96 26.33
CA GLY A 71 -40.13 28.80 26.63
C GLY A 71 -38.88 28.45 25.84
N ASN A 72 -38.53 29.31 24.87
CA ASN A 72 -37.27 29.35 24.12
C ASN A 72 -36.88 28.06 23.37
N GLU A 73 -37.31 28.01 22.10
CA GLU A 73 -36.72 27.18 21.03
C GLU A 73 -35.26 27.60 20.79
N THR A 74 -34.41 27.29 21.76
CA THR A 74 -32.99 27.08 21.52
C THR A 74 -32.94 25.90 20.56
N ILE A 75 -32.63 26.14 19.30
CA ILE A 75 -32.43 25.11 18.26
C ILE A 75 -31.38 24.14 18.82
N ARG A 76 -31.86 23.08 19.49
CA ARG A 76 -31.05 21.93 19.84
C ARG A 76 -30.83 21.25 18.51
N GLU A 77 -29.76 21.62 17.82
CA GLU A 77 -29.18 20.78 16.77
C GLU A 77 -29.02 19.39 17.40
N THR A 78 -29.96 18.50 17.09
CA THR A 78 -29.83 17.09 17.32
C THR A 78 -28.64 16.66 16.49
N ARG A 79 -27.45 16.65 17.12
CA ARG A 79 -26.22 16.15 16.53
C ARG A 79 -26.46 14.71 16.13
N THR A 80 -26.75 14.50 14.86
CA THR A 80 -26.93 13.17 14.28
C THR A 80 -25.61 12.43 14.47
N ARG A 81 -25.62 11.37 15.27
CA ARG A 81 -24.43 10.54 15.48
C ARG A 81 -23.97 10.03 14.12
N PRO A 82 -22.67 10.15 13.77
CA PRO A 82 -22.16 9.62 12.52
C PRO A 82 -22.38 8.10 12.51
N ASN A 83 -22.86 7.58 11.37
CA ASN A 83 -23.15 6.16 11.22
C ASN A 83 -21.83 5.38 11.06
N LEU A 84 -21.23 5.01 12.19
CA LEU A 84 -20.01 4.21 12.20
C LEU A 84 -20.30 2.78 11.76
N ARG A 85 -19.51 2.29 10.79
CA ARG A 85 -19.56 0.90 10.37
C ARG A 85 -18.85 0.03 11.41
N VAL A 86 -19.37 -1.17 11.63
CA VAL A 86 -18.79 -2.17 12.53
C VAL A 86 -18.29 -3.35 11.70
N ALA A 87 -17.06 -3.76 11.94
CA ALA A 87 -16.50 -4.93 11.28
C ALA A 87 -17.22 -6.21 11.69
N GLU A 88 -17.57 -7.08 10.74
CA GLU A 88 -18.45 -8.23 10.98
C GLU A 88 -17.85 -9.25 11.95
N HIS A 89 -16.58 -9.62 11.76
CA HIS A 89 -15.93 -10.66 12.57
C HIS A 89 -15.33 -10.12 13.87
N CYS A 90 -14.62 -8.99 13.83
CA CYS A 90 -13.94 -8.48 15.02
C CYS A 90 -14.74 -7.46 15.82
N ARG A 91 -15.91 -7.02 15.32
CA ARG A 91 -16.84 -6.08 15.99
C ARG A 91 -16.23 -4.73 16.37
N HIS A 92 -15.09 -4.38 15.80
CA HIS A 92 -14.49 -3.06 15.98
C HIS A 92 -15.16 -2.04 15.07
N PHE A 93 -15.26 -0.79 15.55
CA PHE A 93 -15.72 0.34 14.72
C PHE A 93 -14.64 0.70 13.70
N ILE A 94 -15.04 0.93 12.46
CA ILE A 94 -14.17 1.32 11.35
C ILE A 94 -14.30 2.83 11.16
N HIS A 95 -13.16 3.50 10.92
CA HIS A 95 -13.14 4.92 10.63
C HIS A 95 -14.00 5.28 9.40
N PRO A 96 -14.84 6.34 9.45
CA PRO A 96 -15.74 6.70 8.36
C PRO A 96 -14.99 7.14 7.09
N GLY A 97 -13.80 7.73 7.22
CA GLY A 97 -12.92 8.07 6.09
C GLY A 97 -12.37 6.86 5.32
N ASN A 98 -12.70 5.64 5.74
CA ASN A 98 -12.16 4.40 5.21
C ASN A 98 -13.23 3.50 4.58
N GLU A 99 -13.82 3.99 3.48
CA GLU A 99 -14.91 3.28 2.81
C GLU A 99 -14.43 2.04 2.02
N ALA A 100 -13.17 2.07 1.57
CA ALA A 100 -12.57 1.06 0.71
C ALA A 100 -12.14 -0.22 1.46
N ILE A 101 -11.92 -0.15 2.77
CA ILE A 101 -11.54 -1.34 3.54
C ILE A 101 -12.73 -2.28 3.69
N ASN A 102 -12.44 -3.57 3.47
CA ASN A 102 -13.38 -4.67 3.61
C ASN A 102 -14.04 -4.67 5.00
N THR A 103 -15.38 -4.69 5.05
CA THR A 103 -16.15 -4.68 6.31
C THR A 103 -16.05 -5.95 7.13
N ILE A 104 -15.45 -7.02 6.60
CA ILE A 104 -15.42 -8.29 7.32
C ILE A 104 -14.47 -8.20 8.53
N ILE A 105 -13.29 -7.58 8.39
CA ILE A 105 -12.25 -7.47 9.43
C ILE A 105 -11.67 -6.06 9.41
N CYS A 106 -11.53 -5.41 10.57
CA CYS A 106 -10.89 -4.10 10.64
C CYS A 106 -9.39 -4.18 10.27
N CYS A 107 -8.84 -3.05 9.79
CA CYS A 107 -7.45 -2.91 9.38
C CYS A 107 -6.45 -3.43 10.43
N THR A 108 -6.63 -3.06 11.69
CA THR A 108 -5.77 -3.46 12.81
C THR A 108 -5.75 -4.98 13.03
N CYS A 109 -6.91 -5.64 12.94
CA CYS A 109 -7.02 -7.09 13.07
C CYS A 109 -6.45 -7.82 11.86
N GLN A 110 -6.64 -7.29 10.66
CA GLN A 110 -6.05 -7.82 9.43
C GLN A 110 -4.51 -7.83 9.50
N ILE A 111 -3.89 -6.73 9.93
CA ILE A 111 -2.44 -6.65 10.13
C ILE A 111 -1.97 -7.63 11.22
N LYS A 112 -2.65 -7.63 12.38
CA LYS A 112 -2.33 -8.56 13.48
C LYS A 112 -2.34 -10.02 13.02
N TYR A 113 -3.32 -10.40 12.18
CA TYR A 113 -3.41 -11.74 11.62
C TYR A 113 -2.21 -12.07 10.72
N VAL A 114 -1.91 -11.20 9.75
CA VAL A 114 -0.80 -11.42 8.80
C VAL A 114 0.55 -11.49 9.53
N LEU A 115 0.78 -10.62 10.52
CA LEU A 115 1.99 -10.65 11.34
C LEU A 115 2.11 -11.94 12.15
N LYS A 116 1.01 -12.43 12.73
CA LYS A 116 0.99 -13.71 13.46
C LYS A 116 1.34 -14.89 12.54
N GLU A 117 0.77 -14.93 11.33
CA GLU A 117 1.11 -15.95 10.35
C GLU A 117 2.57 -15.87 9.91
N LEU A 118 3.05 -14.67 9.60
CA LEU A 118 4.41 -14.44 9.18
C LEU A 118 5.40 -14.85 10.27
N LYS A 119 5.14 -14.50 11.54
CA LYS A 119 5.97 -14.93 12.69
C LYS A 119 5.99 -16.45 12.85
N SER A 120 4.85 -17.12 12.68
CA SER A 120 4.76 -18.58 12.71
C SER A 120 5.60 -19.22 11.61
N LEU A 121 5.48 -18.75 10.37
CA LEU A 121 6.27 -19.22 9.23
C LEU A 121 7.75 -18.95 9.41
N SER A 122 8.11 -17.80 9.97
CA SER A 122 9.50 -17.44 10.26
C SER A 122 10.12 -18.43 11.24
N ASN A 123 9.44 -18.71 12.36
CA ASN A 123 9.90 -19.70 13.33
C ASN A 123 10.07 -21.10 12.71
N VAL A 124 9.17 -21.50 11.81
CA VAL A 124 9.28 -22.79 11.09
C VAL A 124 10.45 -22.74 10.12
N TRP A 125 10.65 -21.64 9.41
CA TRP A 125 11.75 -21.49 8.46
C TRP A 125 13.11 -21.48 9.15
N ASP A 126 13.25 -20.76 10.27
CA ASP A 126 14.48 -20.68 11.06
C ASP A 126 14.88 -22.05 11.61
N LYS A 127 13.92 -22.85 12.08
CA LYS A 127 14.14 -24.25 12.48
C LYS A 127 14.62 -25.15 11.34
N ASN A 128 14.41 -24.75 10.09
CA ASN A 128 14.89 -25.43 8.89
C ASN A 128 16.13 -24.75 8.28
N GLY A 129 16.91 -24.01 9.10
CA GLY A 129 18.14 -23.34 8.71
C GLY A 129 17.96 -21.91 8.18
N GLY A 130 16.71 -21.45 8.06
CA GLY A 130 16.39 -20.10 7.56
C GLY A 130 16.99 -19.83 6.18
N PRO A 131 17.24 -18.56 5.81
CA PRO A 131 17.87 -18.19 4.54
C PRO A 131 19.26 -18.80 4.32
N ASN A 132 19.95 -19.14 5.42
CA ASN A 132 21.32 -19.65 5.42
C ASN A 132 21.38 -21.19 5.50
N ALA A 133 20.27 -21.89 5.26
CA ALA A 133 20.25 -23.35 5.27
C ALA A 133 21.34 -23.92 4.33
N PRO A 134 21.95 -25.08 4.67
CA PRO A 134 22.89 -25.78 3.80
C PRO A 134 22.30 -26.06 2.42
N TYR A 135 23.16 -26.18 1.40
CA TYR A 135 22.74 -26.36 0.01
C TYR A 135 21.81 -27.56 -0.15
N GLU A 136 22.14 -28.70 0.47
CA GLU A 136 21.36 -29.93 0.42
C GLU A 136 19.94 -29.74 0.97
N GLN A 137 19.80 -28.93 2.03
CA GLN A 137 18.51 -28.63 2.65
C GLN A 137 17.65 -27.67 1.80
N ARG A 138 18.27 -26.76 1.04
CA ARG A 138 17.53 -25.83 0.15
C ARG A 138 16.81 -26.53 -1.00
N HIS A 139 17.32 -27.70 -1.41
CA HIS A 139 16.69 -28.54 -2.44
C HIS A 139 15.60 -29.45 -1.89
N ASN A 140 15.41 -29.51 -0.57
CA ASN A 140 14.31 -30.23 0.02
C ASN A 140 12.97 -29.55 -0.33
N TYR A 141 12.04 -30.32 -0.90
CA TYR A 141 10.69 -29.84 -1.24
C TYR A 141 9.98 -29.14 -0.08
N ARG A 142 10.14 -29.66 1.14
CA ARG A 142 9.56 -29.06 2.35
C ARG A 142 10.12 -27.67 2.62
N TYR A 143 11.43 -27.48 2.46
CA TYR A 143 12.08 -26.18 2.65
C TYR A 143 11.56 -25.16 1.62
N GLN A 144 11.47 -25.56 0.35
CA GLN A 144 10.95 -24.71 -0.72
C GLN A 144 9.51 -24.26 -0.45
N ASN A 145 8.63 -25.17 0.00
CA ASN A 145 7.26 -24.83 0.35
C ASN A 145 7.17 -23.83 1.51
N ILE A 146 7.99 -24.00 2.55
CA ILE A 146 8.04 -23.06 3.69
C ILE A 146 8.51 -21.68 3.21
N SER A 147 9.59 -21.65 2.42
CA SER A 147 10.14 -20.42 1.84
C SER A 147 9.11 -19.69 0.97
N GLN A 148 8.43 -20.40 0.06
CA GLN A 148 7.38 -19.83 -0.78
C GLN A 148 6.21 -19.27 0.04
N ALA A 149 5.73 -20.03 1.03
CA ALA A 149 4.66 -19.57 1.92
C ALA A 149 5.06 -18.32 2.70
N TRP A 150 6.30 -18.26 3.19
CA TRP A 150 6.84 -17.09 3.89
C TRP A 150 6.92 -15.86 2.97
N HIS A 151 7.43 -16.02 1.75
CA HIS A 151 7.48 -14.95 0.75
C HIS A 151 6.09 -14.45 0.37
N ALA A 152 5.12 -15.35 0.20
CA ALA A 152 3.74 -15.00 -0.09
C ALA A 152 3.11 -14.14 1.03
N GLN A 153 3.36 -14.49 2.29
CA GLN A 153 2.85 -13.70 3.43
C GLN A 153 3.55 -12.35 3.58
N LYS A 154 4.85 -12.25 3.26
CA LYS A 154 5.52 -10.95 3.17
C LYS A 154 4.91 -10.06 2.11
N LEU A 155 4.68 -10.60 0.92
CA LEU A 155 4.04 -9.85 -0.16
C LEU A 155 2.64 -9.38 0.25
N ARG A 156 1.87 -10.24 0.93
CA ARG A 156 0.56 -9.87 1.49
C ARG A 156 0.67 -8.73 2.49
N LEU A 157 1.66 -8.77 3.40
CA LEU A 157 1.90 -7.69 4.35
C LEU A 157 2.23 -6.38 3.63
N THR A 158 3.14 -6.39 2.65
CA THR A 158 3.49 -5.19 1.86
C THR A 158 2.29 -4.60 1.14
N LYS A 159 1.44 -5.45 0.54
CA LYS A 159 0.18 -4.99 -0.10
C LYS A 159 -0.76 -4.34 0.90
N ASN A 160 -0.96 -4.95 2.07
CA ASN A 160 -1.81 -4.37 3.12
C ASN A 160 -1.23 -3.04 3.62
N VAL A 161 0.09 -2.95 3.84
CA VAL A 161 0.74 -1.70 4.30
C VAL A 161 0.49 -0.58 3.30
N ARG A 162 0.69 -0.82 2.00
CA ARG A 162 0.40 0.19 0.96
C ARG A 162 -1.06 0.65 0.99
N GLN A 163 -2.01 -0.28 1.08
CA GLN A 163 -3.43 0.06 1.18
C GLN A 163 -3.76 0.88 2.43
N LEU A 164 -3.07 0.62 3.54
CA LEU A 164 -3.24 1.37 4.78
C LEU A 164 -2.60 2.75 4.73
N GLU A 165 -1.50 2.92 3.99
CA GLU A 165 -0.90 4.24 3.73
C GLU A 165 -1.89 5.13 2.96
N ASP A 166 -2.45 4.60 1.88
CA ASP A 166 -3.48 5.28 1.09
C ASP A 166 -4.70 5.60 1.98
N ALA A 167 -5.19 4.62 2.77
CA ALA A 167 -6.34 4.82 3.65
C ALA A 167 -6.05 5.83 4.79
N ALA A 168 -4.86 5.86 5.35
CA ALA A 168 -4.49 6.82 6.39
C ALA A 168 -4.50 8.26 5.88
N GLU A 169 -4.13 8.49 4.62
CA GLU A 169 -4.27 9.82 4.00
C GLU A 169 -5.74 10.23 3.84
N LEU A 170 -6.61 9.27 3.48
CA LEU A 170 -8.05 9.50 3.40
C LEU A 170 -8.67 9.81 4.76
N GLU A 171 -8.27 9.06 5.79
CA GLU A 171 -8.71 9.28 7.17
C GLU A 171 -8.29 10.69 7.65
N ARG A 172 -7.04 11.10 7.38
CA ARG A 172 -6.57 12.46 7.70
C ARG A 172 -7.34 13.56 6.97
N ALA A 173 -7.58 13.39 5.67
CA ALA A 173 -8.39 14.36 4.91
C ALA A 173 -9.81 14.46 5.46
N TRP A 174 -10.43 13.31 5.80
CA TRP A 174 -11.75 13.26 6.40
C TRP A 174 -11.77 13.93 7.79
N ASP A 175 -10.75 13.72 8.63
CA ASP A 175 -10.63 14.32 9.95
C ASP A 175 -10.53 15.87 9.88
N ILE A 176 -9.86 16.40 8.87
CA ILE A 176 -9.76 17.85 8.63
C ILE A 176 -11.12 18.45 8.23
N GLU A 177 -11.88 17.74 7.39
CA GLU A 177 -13.20 18.19 6.93
C GLU A 177 -14.29 18.04 8.01
N ASN A 178 -14.12 17.08 8.92
CA ASN A 178 -15.13 16.68 9.91
C ASN A 178 -14.63 16.88 11.35
N GLN A 179 -13.93 17.99 11.60
CA GLN A 179 -13.45 18.35 12.93
C GLN A 179 -14.60 18.34 13.95
N GLY A 180 -14.38 17.72 15.11
CA GLY A 180 -15.38 17.65 16.16
C GLY A 180 -16.27 16.39 16.13
N VAL A 181 -16.39 15.71 14.98
CA VAL A 181 -17.30 14.56 14.81
C VAL A 181 -16.82 13.35 15.61
N LEU A 182 -15.53 13.02 15.54
CA LEU A 182 -14.96 11.87 16.24
C LEU A 182 -14.56 12.14 17.69
N SER A 183 -14.38 13.40 18.09
CA SER A 183 -14.12 13.77 19.49
C SER A 183 -15.30 13.45 20.41
N LEU A 184 -16.52 13.34 19.86
CA LEU A 184 -17.69 12.83 20.58
C LEU A 184 -17.68 11.31 20.74
N GLN A 185 -16.76 10.62 20.08
CA GLN A 185 -16.67 9.17 19.98
C GLN A 185 -15.37 8.62 20.57
N GLU A 186 -14.62 9.40 21.35
CA GLU A 186 -13.42 8.92 22.05
C GLU A 186 -13.69 7.72 22.97
N GLU A 187 -14.96 7.54 23.40
CA GLU A 187 -15.39 6.35 24.14
C GLU A 187 -15.46 5.07 23.29
N LEU A 188 -15.58 5.20 21.97
CA LEU A 188 -15.60 4.08 21.04
C LEU A 188 -14.19 3.90 20.47
N GLU A 189 -13.60 2.73 20.66
CA GLU A 189 -12.29 2.38 20.09
C GLU A 189 -12.37 2.22 18.56
N VAL A 190 -12.45 3.34 17.84
CA VAL A 190 -12.47 3.41 16.38
C VAL A 190 -11.10 3.01 15.84
N GLN A 191 -11.08 1.99 15.00
CA GLN A 191 -9.86 1.48 14.40
C GLN A 191 -9.49 2.34 13.20
N ARG A 192 -8.30 2.93 13.29
CA ARG A 192 -7.69 3.79 12.27
C ARG A 192 -6.58 3.05 11.53
N SER A 193 -6.40 3.38 10.26
CA SER A 193 -5.32 2.84 9.44
C SER A 193 -3.95 3.23 9.97
N GLU A 194 -3.82 4.41 10.56
CA GLU A 194 -2.57 4.88 11.20
C GLU A 194 -2.12 3.95 12.34
N ILE A 195 -3.06 3.49 13.18
CA ILE A 195 -2.78 2.54 14.26
C ILE A 195 -2.32 1.19 13.69
N ALA A 196 -2.96 0.73 12.61
CA ALA A 196 -2.58 -0.50 11.93
C ALA A 196 -1.18 -0.40 11.28
N LEU A 197 -0.82 0.75 10.71
CA LEU A 197 0.51 1.03 10.17
C LEU A 197 1.59 1.05 11.26
N ASP A 198 1.34 1.75 12.37
CA ASP A 198 2.25 1.78 13.51
C ASP A 198 2.52 0.37 14.03
N ARG A 199 1.47 -0.44 14.18
CA ARG A 199 1.60 -1.86 14.52
C ARG A 199 2.41 -2.62 13.48
N ALA A 200 2.12 -2.46 12.19
CA ALA A 200 2.86 -3.14 11.12
C ALA A 200 4.36 -2.82 11.21
N ARG A 201 4.73 -1.56 11.43
CA ARG A 201 6.12 -1.12 11.56
C ARG A 201 6.81 -1.71 12.78
N LYS A 202 6.18 -1.62 13.96
CA LYS A 202 6.74 -2.10 15.23
C LYS A 202 6.88 -3.61 15.32
N GLU A 203 5.91 -4.35 14.80
CA GLU A 203 5.83 -5.79 14.96
C GLU A 203 6.41 -6.59 13.79
N THR A 204 6.86 -5.95 12.69
CA THR A 204 7.45 -6.68 11.56
C THR A 204 8.79 -7.32 11.97
N PRO A 205 8.89 -8.67 11.99
CA PRO A 205 9.99 -9.39 12.64
C PRO A 205 11.38 -9.25 11.99
N PHE A 206 11.51 -8.45 10.93
CA PHE A 206 12.73 -8.33 10.12
C PHE A 206 13.14 -6.89 9.84
N LEU A 207 12.32 -5.92 10.23
CA LEU A 207 12.70 -4.52 10.24
C LEU A 207 13.23 -4.26 11.64
N HIS A 208 14.54 -4.45 11.85
CA HIS A 208 15.24 -3.77 12.94
C HIS A 208 15.32 -2.28 12.60
N LEU A 209 14.18 -1.65 12.38
CA LEU A 209 14.10 -0.23 12.24
C LEU A 209 13.97 0.31 13.65
N LEU A 210 15.01 1.04 14.05
CA LEU A 210 14.96 1.81 15.27
C LEU A 210 13.94 2.93 15.05
N ASP A 211 13.26 3.40 16.10
CA ASP A 211 12.37 4.57 15.98
C ASP A 211 13.11 5.79 15.39
N THR A 212 14.43 5.84 15.54
CA THR A 212 15.33 6.84 14.94
C THR A 212 15.43 6.79 13.42
N ASP A 213 15.07 5.67 12.79
CA ASP A 213 15.06 5.52 11.34
C ASP A 213 13.80 6.16 10.72
N TYR A 214 12.76 6.38 11.53
CA TYR A 214 11.49 6.96 11.11
C TYR A 214 11.25 8.38 11.63
N ALA A 215 11.84 8.74 12.78
CA ALA A 215 11.77 10.11 13.25
C ALA A 215 12.51 10.99 12.24
N PRO A 216 11.88 12.05 11.68
CA PRO A 216 12.62 13.06 10.95
C PRO A 216 13.67 13.58 11.93
N LYS A 217 14.94 13.30 11.65
CA LYS A 217 16.03 13.75 12.52
C LYS A 217 15.84 15.27 12.66
N PRO A 218 15.57 15.79 13.87
CA PRO A 218 15.41 17.23 14.02
C PRO A 218 16.65 17.86 13.41
N PRO A 219 16.50 18.93 12.61
CA PRO A 219 17.65 19.61 12.03
C PRO A 219 18.58 19.91 13.19
N GLN A 220 19.73 19.22 13.25
CA GLN A 220 20.67 19.36 14.35
C GLN A 220 21.12 20.80 14.30
N SER A 221 20.55 21.62 15.19
CA SER A 221 20.72 23.08 15.21
C SER A 221 22.13 23.51 15.62
N GLY A 222 23.04 22.55 15.82
CA GLY A 222 24.47 22.75 15.75
C GLY A 222 24.99 22.18 14.44
N ARG A 223 25.06 23.02 13.40
CA ARG A 223 25.89 22.80 12.21
C ARG A 223 27.36 22.82 12.66
N SER A 224 27.80 21.83 13.44
CA SER A 224 29.22 21.50 13.46
C SER A 224 29.55 21.28 12.00
N GLU A 225 30.59 21.94 11.47
CA GLU A 225 31.13 21.64 10.15
C GLU A 225 31.34 20.13 10.09
N GLU A 226 30.33 19.42 9.57
CA GLU A 226 30.41 17.98 9.38
C GLU A 226 31.54 17.85 8.38
N LYS A 227 32.71 17.49 8.89
CA LYS A 227 33.88 17.15 8.09
C LYS A 227 33.33 16.26 7.00
N ARG A 228 33.27 16.80 5.77
CA ARG A 228 32.85 16.06 4.58
C ARG A 228 33.57 14.73 4.69
N LYS A 229 32.82 13.64 4.83
CA LYS A 229 33.41 12.31 4.92
C LYS A 229 34.16 12.10 3.62
N SER A 230 35.45 12.39 3.63
CA SER A 230 36.36 12.14 2.54
C SER A 230 36.57 10.63 2.54
N VAL A 231 36.06 9.97 1.52
CA VAL A 231 36.36 8.57 1.27
C VAL A 231 37.79 8.55 0.72
N SER A 232 38.77 8.40 1.60
CA SER A 232 40.14 8.11 1.22
C SER A 232 40.32 6.60 1.13
N TRP A 233 40.81 6.11 -0.01
CA TRP A 233 41.25 4.73 -0.15
C TRP A 233 42.64 4.60 0.47
N GLY A 234 42.91 3.52 1.19
CA GLY A 234 44.26 3.29 1.73
C GLY A 234 45.28 3.11 0.59
N GLU A 235 46.54 3.51 0.80
CA GLU A 235 47.61 3.44 -0.23
C GLU A 235 47.82 2.06 -0.86
N THR A 236 47.38 1.00 -0.17
CA THR A 236 47.44 -0.39 -0.65
C THR A 236 46.31 -0.77 -1.58
N VAL A 237 45.24 0.03 -1.67
CA VAL A 237 44.23 -0.13 -2.71
C VAL A 237 44.86 0.42 -3.98
N LEU A 238 45.46 -0.47 -4.77
CA LEU A 238 45.77 -0.18 -6.17
C LEU A 238 44.48 0.38 -6.78
N GLU A 239 44.42 1.71 -6.97
CA GLU A 239 43.40 2.31 -7.80
C GLU A 239 43.42 1.49 -9.08
N SER A 240 42.33 0.77 -9.33
CA SER A 240 42.19 0.06 -10.58
C SER A 240 42.49 1.09 -11.66
N PRO A 241 43.45 0.85 -12.57
CA PRO A 241 43.86 1.85 -13.53
C PRO A 241 42.60 2.46 -14.11
N GLN A 242 42.44 3.79 -13.95
CA GLN A 242 41.23 4.48 -14.35
C GLN A 242 40.85 3.97 -15.73
N ARG A 243 39.76 3.21 -15.82
CA ARG A 243 39.31 2.70 -17.10
C ARG A 243 39.09 3.92 -17.97
N HIS A 244 39.65 3.90 -19.16
CA HIS A 244 39.56 5.07 -19.99
C HIS A 244 38.09 5.32 -20.31
N ARG A 245 37.68 6.58 -20.40
CA ARG A 245 36.28 6.96 -20.63
C ARG A 245 35.70 6.30 -21.90
N TYR A 246 36.55 5.96 -22.87
CA TYR A 246 36.17 5.23 -24.08
C TYR A 246 35.88 3.73 -23.86
N ASP A 247 36.38 3.10 -22.80
CA ASP A 247 36.09 1.68 -22.46
C ASP A 247 34.63 1.49 -22.02
N PHE A 248 33.92 2.58 -21.72
CA PHE A 248 32.50 2.59 -21.40
C PHE A 248 31.61 2.96 -22.60
N LYS A 249 32.19 3.36 -23.74
CA LYS A 249 31.45 3.68 -24.96
C LYS A 249 31.18 2.41 -25.75
N ARG A 250 29.92 1.95 -25.84
CA ARG A 250 29.54 0.69 -26.51
C ARG A 250 30.07 0.55 -27.94
N GLY A 251 30.22 1.65 -28.69
CA GLY A 251 30.76 1.65 -30.06
C GLY A 251 32.27 1.70 -30.18
N HIS A 252 33.00 1.82 -29.08
CA HIS A 252 34.45 1.86 -29.12
C HIS A 252 34.99 0.42 -29.14
N GLY A 253 36.00 0.12 -29.97
CA GLY A 253 36.56 -1.23 -30.09
C GLY A 253 37.16 -1.79 -28.79
N GLY A 254 37.43 -0.93 -27.79
CA GLY A 254 37.88 -1.32 -26.45
C GLY A 254 36.76 -1.70 -25.47
N TYR A 255 35.49 -1.47 -25.81
CA TYR A 255 34.37 -1.80 -24.95
C TYR A 255 34.24 -3.32 -24.78
N LYS A 256 34.29 -3.78 -23.53
CA LYS A 256 34.02 -5.16 -23.18
C LYS A 256 32.62 -5.24 -22.56
N PRO A 257 31.63 -5.85 -23.22
CA PRO A 257 30.29 -5.98 -22.67
C PRO A 257 30.35 -6.72 -21.32
N GLY A 258 29.71 -6.14 -20.30
CA GLY A 258 29.55 -6.81 -19.02
C GLY A 258 28.64 -8.04 -19.14
N ARG A 259 28.65 -8.92 -18.12
CA ARG A 259 27.81 -10.14 -18.08
C ARG A 259 26.32 -9.89 -18.38
N TRP A 260 25.83 -8.69 -18.07
CA TRP A 260 24.43 -8.28 -18.24
C TRP A 260 24.24 -7.31 -19.41
N ALA A 261 25.28 -7.04 -20.21
CA ALA A 261 25.11 -6.25 -21.42
C ALA A 261 24.36 -7.09 -22.46
N PRO A 262 23.39 -6.51 -23.18
CA PRO A 262 22.68 -7.18 -24.26
C PRO A 262 23.66 -7.65 -25.34
N GLN A 263 23.36 -8.78 -25.99
CA GLN A 263 24.18 -9.27 -27.09
C GLN A 263 24.00 -8.37 -28.32
N ASP A 264 25.04 -8.26 -29.15
CA ASP A 264 24.97 -7.47 -30.37
C ASP A 264 23.85 -8.01 -31.28
N GLY A 265 22.88 -7.13 -31.60
CA GLY A 265 21.73 -7.47 -32.46
C GLY A 265 20.43 -7.79 -31.74
N GLU A 266 20.40 -7.80 -30.41
CA GLU A 266 19.14 -7.93 -29.65
C GLU A 266 18.51 -6.56 -29.38
N ASP A 267 17.24 -6.37 -29.78
CA ASP A 267 16.46 -5.15 -29.56
C ASP A 267 15.99 -5.05 -28.09
N TYR A 268 16.87 -4.62 -27.20
CA TYR A 268 16.48 -4.15 -25.87
C TYR A 268 16.33 -2.63 -25.88
N LEU A 269 15.45 -2.10 -25.02
CA LEU A 269 15.35 -0.67 -24.75
C LEU A 269 16.74 -0.12 -24.38
N ASP A 270 17.32 0.69 -25.27
CA ASP A 270 18.60 1.36 -25.05
C ASP A 270 18.44 2.43 -23.96
N THR A 271 18.54 1.99 -22.71
CA THR A 271 18.61 2.87 -21.53
C THR A 271 20.01 3.49 -21.37
N SER A 272 20.96 3.16 -22.24
CA SER A 272 22.32 3.67 -22.16
C SER A 272 22.51 5.02 -22.87
N PHE A 273 21.44 5.58 -23.43
CA PHE A 273 21.43 6.87 -24.13
C PHE A 273 22.51 6.96 -25.23
N TYR A 274 22.97 5.80 -25.72
CA TYR A 274 24.24 5.65 -26.44
C TYR A 274 24.21 6.30 -27.83
N LYS A 275 23.03 6.47 -28.42
CA LYS A 275 22.81 7.13 -29.71
C LYS A 275 22.16 8.52 -29.61
N VAL A 276 22.04 9.06 -28.40
CA VAL A 276 21.44 10.39 -28.21
C VAL A 276 22.55 11.43 -28.35
N ASP A 277 22.60 12.09 -29.51
CA ASP A 277 23.52 13.20 -29.73
C ASP A 277 23.34 14.27 -28.64
N GLY A 278 24.45 14.62 -27.97
CA GLY A 278 24.46 15.58 -26.87
C GLY A 278 24.31 14.98 -25.47
N PHE A 279 24.12 13.67 -25.30
CA PHE A 279 24.08 13.06 -23.96
C PHE A 279 25.40 13.28 -23.18
N GLY A 280 25.30 13.79 -21.96
CA GLY A 280 26.45 14.20 -21.13
C GLY A 280 27.06 15.56 -21.48
N THR A 281 26.45 16.33 -22.39
CA THR A 281 26.73 17.76 -22.51
C THR A 281 25.95 18.52 -21.43
N PRO A 282 26.52 19.60 -20.85
CA PRO A 282 25.82 20.39 -19.83
C PRO A 282 24.44 20.89 -20.29
N GLU A 283 24.32 21.22 -21.57
CA GLU A 283 23.07 21.70 -22.17
C GLU A 283 21.98 20.62 -22.17
N ARG A 284 22.34 19.38 -22.51
CA ARG A 284 21.38 18.26 -22.53
C ARG A 284 21.04 17.78 -21.13
N GLU A 285 21.99 17.84 -20.20
CA GLU A 285 21.72 17.56 -18.77
C GLU A 285 20.73 18.58 -18.21
N ARG A 286 20.92 19.88 -18.49
CA ARG A 286 19.94 20.93 -18.12
C ARG A 286 18.56 20.67 -18.74
N GLN A 287 18.50 20.29 -20.02
CA GLN A 287 17.23 19.94 -20.68
C GLN A 287 16.56 18.71 -20.06
N LEU A 288 17.35 17.70 -19.67
CA LEU A 288 16.83 16.53 -18.97
C LEU A 288 16.29 16.96 -17.60
N ASP A 289 17.04 17.72 -16.82
CA ASP A 289 16.58 18.23 -15.53
C ASP A 289 15.31 19.09 -15.67
N GLU A 290 15.23 19.93 -16.69
CA GLU A 290 14.02 20.69 -17.04
C GLU A 290 12.87 19.74 -17.40
N HIS A 291 13.10 18.74 -18.25
CA HIS A 291 12.06 17.80 -18.67
C HIS A 291 11.57 16.92 -17.52
N TRP A 292 12.47 16.45 -16.64
CA TRP A 292 12.14 15.70 -15.43
C TRP A 292 11.42 16.58 -14.39
N ASN A 293 11.71 17.88 -14.35
CA ASN A 293 10.93 18.84 -13.54
C ASN A 293 9.56 19.15 -14.17
N ILE A 294 9.46 19.16 -15.50
CA ILE A 294 8.19 19.35 -16.25
C ILE A 294 7.27 18.13 -16.08
N ASP A 295 7.83 16.92 -16.13
CA ASP A 295 7.12 15.65 -15.96
C ASP A 295 6.90 15.27 -14.49
N ASN A 296 7.24 16.17 -13.56
CA ASN A 296 6.79 16.12 -12.18
C ASN A 296 5.65 17.13 -12.00
N PRO A 297 4.43 16.84 -12.54
CA PRO A 297 3.31 17.77 -12.50
C PRO A 297 2.96 18.17 -11.06
N ILE A 298 3.29 17.34 -10.07
CA ILE A 298 3.10 17.60 -8.65
C ILE A 298 3.97 18.78 -8.19
N GLN A 299 5.24 18.86 -8.58
CA GLN A 299 6.12 19.96 -8.16
C GLN A 299 5.82 21.26 -8.91
N ASN A 300 5.50 21.21 -10.20
CA ASN A 300 5.10 22.39 -10.96
C ASN A 300 3.72 22.93 -10.53
N THR A 301 2.79 22.06 -10.13
CA THR A 301 1.48 22.49 -9.58
C THR A 301 1.66 23.11 -8.19
N LEU A 302 2.51 22.55 -7.33
CA LEU A 302 2.83 23.14 -6.02
C LEU A 302 3.52 24.51 -6.17
N ALA A 303 4.51 24.62 -7.07
CA ALA A 303 5.19 25.89 -7.33
C ALA A 303 4.27 26.96 -7.96
N GLN A 304 3.32 26.57 -8.82
CA GLN A 304 2.29 27.47 -9.35
C GLN A 304 1.25 27.88 -8.29
N CYS A 305 0.87 26.98 -7.38
CA CYS A 305 0.01 27.32 -6.24
C CYS A 305 0.67 28.37 -5.33
N ASP A 306 1.99 28.26 -5.09
CA ASP A 306 2.75 29.20 -4.28
C ASP A 306 2.96 30.57 -4.97
N THR A 307 3.03 30.61 -6.31
CA THR A 307 3.17 31.88 -7.06
C THR A 307 1.85 32.60 -7.32
N ILE A 308 0.72 31.88 -7.37
CA ILE A 308 -0.61 32.50 -7.56
C ILE A 308 -1.16 33.07 -6.24
N TYR A 309 -0.74 32.55 -5.09
CA TYR A 309 -1.18 33.03 -3.78
C TYR A 309 0.00 33.29 -2.82
N PRO A 310 0.89 34.26 -3.12
CA PRO A 310 2.03 34.50 -2.25
C PRO A 310 1.60 35.08 -0.89
N ASP A 311 0.48 35.82 -0.79
CA ASP A 311 0.04 36.47 0.46
C ASP A 311 -1.46 36.85 0.49
N ASN A 312 -2.40 35.89 0.52
CA ASN A 312 -3.79 36.27 0.83
C ASN A 312 -4.59 35.21 1.63
N PRO A 313 -4.50 35.23 2.98
CA PRO A 313 -5.24 34.31 3.84
C PRO A 313 -6.78 34.49 3.79
N LYS A 314 -7.31 35.50 3.08
CA LYS A 314 -8.76 35.79 3.03
C LYS A 314 -9.53 35.08 1.91
N VAL A 315 -8.84 34.41 0.97
CA VAL A 315 -9.52 33.68 -0.12
C VAL A 315 -9.91 32.25 0.31
N LEU A 316 -9.16 31.66 1.24
CA LEU A 316 -9.45 30.34 1.81
C LEU A 316 -10.72 30.29 2.69
N GLU A 317 -11.17 31.42 3.24
CA GLU A 317 -12.41 31.48 4.02
C GLU A 317 -13.69 31.51 3.15
N LYS A 318 -13.61 31.86 1.86
CA LYS A 318 -14.82 32.09 1.04
C LYS A 318 -15.27 30.91 0.18
N THR A 319 -14.41 29.93 -0.11
CA THR A 319 -14.80 28.80 -0.97
C THR A 319 -15.20 27.54 -0.23
N GLY A 320 -14.97 27.46 1.09
CA GLY A 320 -15.63 26.48 1.98
C GLY A 320 -15.49 25.00 1.62
N GLN A 321 -14.61 24.61 0.69
CA GLN A 321 -14.43 23.21 0.29
C GLN A 321 -12.96 22.85 0.05
N PRO A 322 -12.23 22.50 1.12
CA PRO A 322 -10.89 21.91 1.02
C PRO A 322 -10.87 20.57 0.26
N GLY A 323 -12.01 19.86 0.17
CA GLY A 323 -12.11 18.53 -0.43
C GLY A 323 -12.14 18.46 -1.95
N TYR A 324 -12.41 19.56 -2.66
CA TYR A 324 -12.55 19.54 -4.12
C TYR A 324 -11.23 19.19 -4.82
N TYR A 325 -10.11 19.70 -4.30
CA TYR A 325 -8.78 19.50 -4.89
C TYR A 325 -8.28 18.05 -4.72
N LEU A 326 -8.52 17.44 -3.55
CA LEU A 326 -8.19 16.03 -3.29
C LEU A 326 -9.08 15.07 -4.09
N ARG A 327 -10.33 15.46 -4.37
CA ARG A 327 -11.25 14.68 -5.22
C ARG A 327 -10.84 14.72 -6.70
N LEU A 328 -10.38 15.88 -7.20
CA LEU A 328 -9.86 16.03 -8.57
C LEU A 328 -8.55 15.26 -8.77
N ARG A 329 -7.65 15.31 -7.78
CA ARG A 329 -6.41 14.53 -7.78
C ARG A 329 -6.68 13.03 -7.89
N ARG A 330 -7.70 12.53 -7.17
CA ARG A 330 -8.11 11.12 -7.22
C ARG A 330 -8.76 10.71 -8.55
N LEU A 331 -9.50 11.61 -9.19
CA LEU A 331 -10.03 11.39 -10.54
C LEU A 331 -8.93 11.29 -11.60
N LEU A 332 -7.77 11.91 -11.37
CA LEU A 332 -6.62 11.89 -12.27
C LEU A 332 -5.67 10.70 -11.97
N GLU A 333 -5.51 10.31 -10.70
CA GLU A 333 -4.63 9.20 -10.29
C GLU A 333 -5.27 7.80 -10.45
N HIS A 334 -6.60 7.69 -10.61
CA HIS A 334 -7.32 6.42 -10.86
C HIS A 334 -7.69 6.19 -12.33
N VAL A 335 -7.20 7.01 -13.26
CA VAL A 335 -7.31 6.71 -14.69
C VAL A 335 -6.27 5.64 -15.02
N ASP A 336 -6.66 4.37 -14.85
CA ASP A 336 -5.95 3.21 -15.36
C ASP A 336 -5.57 3.44 -16.84
N GLU A 337 -4.41 2.99 -17.31
CA GLU A 337 -3.94 3.25 -18.69
C GLU A 337 -4.95 2.80 -19.77
N SER A 338 -5.83 1.84 -19.43
CA SER A 338 -6.96 1.41 -20.26
C SER A 338 -8.13 2.42 -20.32
N VAL A 339 -8.34 3.20 -19.26
CA VAL A 339 -9.38 4.24 -19.16
C VAL A 339 -8.90 5.55 -19.79
N THR A 340 -7.60 5.86 -19.74
CA THR A 340 -7.02 7.02 -20.42
C THR A 340 -7.22 6.93 -21.93
N GLY A 341 -7.07 5.73 -22.50
CA GLY A 341 -7.39 5.44 -23.89
C GLY A 341 -8.87 5.66 -24.23
N CYS A 342 -9.79 5.22 -23.36
CA CYS A 342 -11.23 5.42 -23.55
C CYS A 342 -11.65 6.90 -23.43
N ILE A 343 -11.06 7.66 -22.50
CA ILE A 343 -11.32 9.09 -22.33
C ILE A 343 -10.78 9.88 -23.53
N LEU A 344 -9.56 9.59 -23.99
CA LEU A 344 -9.00 10.20 -25.20
C LEU A 344 -9.84 9.86 -26.44
N PHE A 345 -10.32 8.61 -26.56
CA PHE A 345 -11.20 8.20 -27.64
C PHE A 345 -12.55 8.95 -27.63
N LEU A 346 -13.15 9.15 -26.45
CA LEU A 346 -14.38 9.92 -26.30
C LEU A 346 -14.18 11.41 -26.61
N VAL A 347 -13.06 12.01 -26.20
CA VAL A 347 -12.73 13.40 -26.54
C VAL A 347 -12.53 13.57 -28.05
N VAL A 348 -11.86 12.62 -28.71
CA VAL A 348 -11.70 12.59 -30.17
C VAL A 348 -13.04 12.42 -30.88
N LEU A 349 -13.92 11.54 -30.37
CA LEU A 349 -15.27 11.35 -30.93
C LEU A 349 -16.12 12.61 -30.80
N VAL A 350 -16.13 13.26 -29.64
CA VAL A 350 -16.92 14.48 -29.41
C VAL A 350 -16.40 15.63 -30.28
N THR A 351 -15.08 15.78 -30.41
CA THR A 351 -14.49 16.81 -31.29
C THR A 351 -14.79 16.56 -32.77
N LEU A 352 -14.74 15.30 -33.23
CA LEU A 352 -15.17 14.91 -34.59
C LEU A 352 -16.66 15.18 -34.81
N LEU A 353 -17.52 14.88 -33.83
CA LEU A 353 -18.96 15.11 -33.92
C LEU A 353 -19.26 16.61 -34.03
N ILE A 354 -18.62 17.45 -33.20
CA ILE A 354 -18.75 18.91 -33.26
C ILE A 354 -18.28 19.45 -34.62
N TRP A 355 -17.17 18.91 -35.16
CA TRP A 355 -16.67 19.30 -36.48
C TRP A 355 -17.63 18.93 -37.60
N LEU A 356 -18.20 17.72 -37.57
CA LEU A 356 -19.21 17.27 -38.56
C LEU A 356 -20.48 18.11 -38.50
N ILE A 357 -20.98 18.43 -37.30
CA ILE A 357 -22.15 19.30 -37.12
C ILE A 357 -21.87 20.68 -37.73
N LYS A 358 -20.70 21.27 -37.47
CA LYS A 358 -20.32 22.56 -38.07
C LYS A 358 -20.26 22.50 -39.60
N LYS A 359 -19.82 21.38 -40.19
CA LYS A 359 -19.76 21.21 -41.63
C LYS A 359 -21.14 21.02 -42.28
N MET A 360 -22.12 20.48 -41.56
CA MET A 360 -23.49 20.32 -42.07
C MET A 360 -24.34 21.59 -41.95
N CYS A 361 -23.93 22.55 -41.12
CA CYS A 361 -24.62 23.83 -40.94
C CYS A 361 -24.12 24.94 -41.89
N ILE A 362 -23.16 24.66 -42.77
CA ILE A 362 -22.66 25.54 -43.84
C ILE A 362 -23.06 24.89 -45.16
#